data_AF-A0A8B6FIS7-F1
#
_entry.id   AF-A0A8B6FIS7-F1
#
_cell.length_a   1.000
_cell.length_b   1.000
_cell.length_c   1.000
_cell.angle_alpha   90.00
_cell.angle_beta   90.00
_cell.angle_gamma   90.00
#
_symmetry.space_group_name_H-M   'P 1'
#
loop_
_entity.id
_entity.type
_entity.pdbx_description
1 polymer ?
#
loop_
_entity_poly.entity_id
_entity_poly.type
_entity_poly.pdbx_seq_one_letter_code
_entity_poly.pdbx_strand_id
1 'polypeptide(L)'
;MNLSSDFSGISKDLGEIKSALKDNIKKDDLTKALENLVKQSDIEQIVTIIVEKLLGTLRNEIKKEVNDKVTEITNKQNTEIQLLKSQNSALSNQLEEQNIRLNSITIEMEDTMNKSYSALSMANYNEQYSRKFNIKMVNFQTENDENLRESFLKTVKDDLDLKLEKRDIVAIHRLRSYKSGVPPVIVKVVNSEGKKQQL
;
A
#
# COMPACT_ATOMS: atom_id res chain seq x y z
N MET A 1 -37.52 42.36 123.00
CA MET A 1 -36.86 43.07 121.87
C MET A 1 -37.40 42.46 120.58
N ASN A 2 -38.19 43.24 119.84
CA ASN A 2 -38.92 42.80 118.66
C ASN A 2 -37.99 42.69 117.45
N LEU A 3 -37.60 41.46 117.07
CA LEU A 3 -36.88 41.12 115.84
C LEU A 3 -37.73 41.31 114.55
N SER A 4 -38.96 41.83 114.67
CA SER A 4 -39.92 41.97 113.57
C SER A 4 -39.73 43.24 112.72
N SER A 5 -38.98 44.24 113.18
CA SER A 5 -38.83 45.52 112.45
C SER A 5 -37.68 45.51 111.44
N ASP A 6 -36.69 44.63 111.60
CA ASP A 6 -35.43 44.65 110.81
C ASP A 6 -35.53 43.92 109.46
N PHE A 7 -36.47 42.97 109.33
CA PHE A 7 -36.75 42.31 108.04
C PHE A 7 -37.65 43.13 107.11
N SER A 8 -38.25 44.22 107.60
CA SER A 8 -39.15 45.07 106.80
C SER A 8 -38.39 45.88 105.74
N GLY A 9 -37.18 46.36 106.08
CA GLY A 9 -36.29 47.08 105.16
C GLY A 9 -35.74 46.17 104.08
N ILE A 10 -35.25 44.97 104.46
CA ILE A 10 -34.73 43.97 103.51
C ILE A 10 -35.84 43.49 102.55
N SER A 11 -37.06 43.30 103.05
CA SER A 11 -38.22 42.95 102.21
C SER A 11 -38.56 44.05 101.20
N LYS A 12 -38.46 45.32 101.61
CA LYS A 12 -38.69 46.48 100.75
C LYS A 12 -37.59 46.60 99.69
N ASP A 13 -36.33 46.49 100.08
CA ASP A 13 -35.17 46.56 99.18
C ASP A 13 -35.18 45.40 98.17
N LEU A 14 -35.51 44.18 98.60
CA LEU A 14 -35.73 43.04 97.71
C LEU A 14 -36.92 43.27 96.77
N GLY A 15 -37.97 43.95 97.24
CA GLY A 15 -39.10 44.37 96.43
C GLY A 15 -38.71 45.39 95.35
N GLU A 16 -37.91 46.39 95.71
CA GLU A 16 -37.40 47.42 94.80
C GLU A 16 -36.41 46.83 93.79
N ILE A 17 -35.49 45.96 94.21
CA ILE A 17 -34.57 45.24 93.32
C ILE A 17 -35.35 44.35 92.34
N LYS A 18 -36.38 43.64 92.83
CA LYS A 18 -37.23 42.78 92.00
C LYS A 18 -38.04 43.59 90.97
N SER A 19 -38.53 44.78 91.35
CA SER A 19 -39.22 45.69 90.41
C SER A 19 -38.26 46.30 89.39
N ALA A 20 -37.08 46.77 89.83
CA ALA A 20 -36.05 47.33 88.95
C ALA A 20 -35.52 46.32 87.92
N LEU A 21 -35.37 45.05 88.31
CA LEU A 21 -35.02 43.96 87.38
C LEU A 21 -36.13 43.65 86.38
N LYS A 22 -37.41 43.82 86.78
CA LYS A 22 -38.57 43.61 85.91
C LYS A 22 -38.71 44.69 84.83
N ASP A 23 -38.28 45.91 85.15
CA ASP A 23 -38.41 47.07 84.27
C ASP A 23 -37.22 47.28 83.31
N ASN A 24 -36.02 46.74 83.66
CA ASN A 24 -34.79 46.95 82.90
C ASN A 24 -34.55 45.97 81.73
N ILE A 25 -35.21 44.81 81.72
CA ILE A 25 -35.15 43.87 80.59
C ILE A 25 -36.57 43.45 80.28
N LYS A 26 -37.18 44.08 79.27
CA LYS A 26 -38.53 43.71 78.84
C LYS A 26 -38.44 42.50 77.93
N LYS A 27 -39.51 41.69 77.93
CA LYS A 27 -39.64 40.55 77.01
C LYS A 27 -39.47 40.99 75.55
N ASP A 28 -39.87 42.22 75.22
CA ASP A 28 -39.66 42.82 73.90
C ASP A 28 -38.19 43.06 73.57
N ASP A 29 -37.34 43.40 74.54
CA ASP A 29 -35.90 43.59 74.32
C ASP A 29 -35.22 42.25 74.02
N LEU A 30 -35.62 41.18 74.74
CA LEU A 30 -35.21 39.81 74.44
C LEU A 30 -35.72 39.33 73.08
N THR A 31 -36.94 39.71 72.69
CA THR A 31 -37.54 39.33 71.41
C THR A 31 -36.84 40.03 70.24
N LYS A 32 -36.53 41.32 70.38
CA LYS A 32 -35.71 42.08 69.41
C LYS A 32 -34.27 41.56 69.30
N ALA A 33 -33.66 41.15 70.41
CA ALA A 33 -32.35 40.51 70.38
C ALA A 33 -32.40 39.15 69.67
N LEU A 34 -33.50 38.38 69.84
CA LEU A 34 -33.75 37.12 69.14
C LEU A 34 -34.05 37.31 67.64
N GLU A 35 -34.68 38.41 67.24
CA GLU A 35 -34.90 38.74 65.84
C GLU A 35 -33.59 39.05 65.09
N ASN A 36 -32.59 39.59 65.80
CA ASN A 36 -31.26 39.87 65.27
C ASN A 36 -30.28 38.68 65.35
N LEU A 37 -30.69 37.58 65.97
CA LEU A 37 -29.89 36.35 66.00
C LEU A 37 -30.06 35.58 64.69
N VAL A 38 -28.93 35.11 64.14
CA VAL A 38 -28.92 34.24 62.96
C VAL A 38 -29.75 33.00 63.27
N LYS A 39 -30.79 32.79 62.45
CA LYS A 39 -31.65 31.61 62.58
C LYS A 39 -31.00 30.45 61.86
N GLN A 40 -31.30 29.24 62.32
CA GLN A 40 -30.88 28.01 61.64
C GLN A 40 -31.28 28.01 60.15
N SER A 41 -32.47 28.55 59.83
CA SER A 41 -32.95 28.72 58.45
C SER A 41 -32.04 29.58 57.58
N ASP A 42 -31.42 30.61 58.15
CA ASP A 42 -30.52 31.52 57.43
C ASP A 42 -29.21 30.79 57.08
N ILE A 43 -28.70 29.99 58.03
CA ILE A 43 -27.53 29.13 57.82
C ILE A 43 -27.83 28.07 56.76
N GLU A 44 -28.99 27.41 56.82
CA GLU A 44 -29.42 26.41 55.84
C GLU A 44 -29.53 27.00 54.43
N GLN A 45 -30.09 28.21 54.28
CA GLN A 45 -30.12 28.92 53.00
C GLN A 45 -28.72 29.25 52.49
N ILE A 46 -27.84 29.80 53.33
CA ILE A 46 -26.47 30.14 52.95
C ILE A 46 -25.72 28.89 52.49
N VAL A 47 -25.81 27.79 53.25
CA VAL A 47 -25.17 26.51 52.90
C VAL A 47 -25.71 25.99 51.58
N THR A 48 -27.04 26.03 51.37
CA THR A 48 -27.66 25.59 50.11
C THR A 48 -27.12 26.39 48.93
N ILE A 49 -27.08 27.72 49.03
CA ILE A 49 -26.55 28.61 47.97
C ILE A 49 -25.09 28.31 47.67
N ILE A 50 -24.27 28.08 48.71
CA ILE A 50 -22.84 27.76 48.54
C ILE A 50 -22.69 26.41 47.82
N VAL A 51 -23.41 25.38 48.26
CA VAL A 51 -23.36 24.04 47.66
C VAL A 51 -23.82 24.07 46.21
N GLU A 52 -24.91 24.76 45.91
CA GLU A 52 -25.40 24.93 44.53
C GLU A 52 -24.38 25.63 43.62
N LYS A 53 -23.73 26.69 44.11
CA LYS A 53 -22.67 27.39 43.37
C LYS A 53 -21.45 26.50 43.14
N LEU A 54 -21.01 25.75 44.14
CA LEU A 54 -19.88 24.83 44.02
C LEU A 54 -20.17 23.71 43.02
N LEU A 55 -21.36 23.09 43.12
CA LEU A 55 -21.80 22.04 42.18
C LEU A 55 -21.95 22.59 40.76
N GLY A 56 -22.48 23.80 40.60
CA GLY A 56 -22.58 24.47 39.31
C GLY A 56 -21.21 24.73 38.68
N THR A 57 -20.25 25.21 39.48
CA THR A 57 -18.88 25.47 39.03
C THR A 57 -18.18 24.18 38.61
N LEU A 58 -18.22 23.16 39.47
CA LEU A 58 -17.64 21.84 39.19
C LEU A 58 -18.24 21.22 37.92
N ARG A 59 -19.56 21.31 37.74
CA ARG A 59 -20.26 20.81 36.54
C ARG A 59 -19.75 21.50 35.27
N ASN A 60 -19.54 22.82 35.33
CA ASN A 60 -19.06 23.59 34.19
C ASN A 60 -17.60 23.26 33.86
N GLU A 61 -16.74 23.08 34.86
CA GLU A 61 -15.35 22.68 34.66
C GLU A 61 -15.24 21.29 34.04
N ILE A 62 -15.98 20.31 34.57
CA ILE A 62 -16.04 18.96 34.01
C ILE A 62 -16.53 19.01 32.56
N LYS A 63 -17.61 19.75 32.29
CA LYS A 63 -18.16 19.87 30.94
C LYS A 63 -17.15 20.49 29.97
N LYS A 64 -16.39 21.50 30.42
CA LYS A 64 -15.35 22.14 29.62
C LYS A 64 -14.22 21.15 29.33
N GLU A 65 -13.67 20.49 30.34
CA GLU A 65 -12.55 19.57 30.16
C GLU A 65 -12.92 18.38 29.26
N VAL A 66 -14.14 17.84 29.41
CA VAL A 66 -14.65 16.77 28.54
C VAL A 66 -14.79 17.27 27.10
N ASN A 67 -15.35 18.45 26.88
CA ASN A 67 -15.47 19.02 25.53
C ASN A 67 -14.11 19.29 24.89
N ASP A 68 -13.14 19.79 25.66
CA ASP A 68 -11.79 20.06 25.16
C ASP A 68 -11.11 18.76 24.73
N LYS A 69 -11.20 17.69 25.55
CA LYS A 69 -10.67 16.36 25.22
C LYS A 69 -11.37 15.73 24.01
N VAL A 70 -12.70 15.80 23.94
CA VAL A 70 -13.47 15.29 22.79
C VAL A 70 -13.07 16.03 21.51
N THR A 71 -12.90 17.34 21.58
CA THR A 71 -12.46 18.16 20.44
C THR A 71 -11.06 17.78 20.00
N GLU A 72 -10.12 17.60 20.94
CA GLU A 72 -8.75 17.19 20.64
C GLU A 72 -8.70 15.82 19.94
N ILE A 73 -9.41 14.83 20.48
CA ILE A 73 -9.50 13.48 19.90
C ILE A 73 -10.12 13.54 18.51
N THR A 74 -11.22 14.28 18.35
CA THR A 74 -11.91 14.44 17.07
C THR A 74 -10.99 15.06 16.02
N ASN A 75 -10.21 16.08 16.39
CA ASN A 75 -9.26 16.71 15.49
C ASN A 75 -8.15 15.74 15.06
N LYS A 76 -7.57 14.98 16.00
CA LYS A 76 -6.55 13.96 15.69
C LYS A 76 -7.09 12.91 14.72
N GLN A 77 -8.28 12.39 14.98
CA GLN A 77 -8.94 11.41 14.11
C GLN A 77 -9.23 11.98 12.72
N ASN A 78 -9.69 13.23 12.63
CA ASN A 78 -9.93 13.88 11.33
C ASN A 78 -8.64 14.04 10.51
N THR A 79 -7.52 14.40 11.14
CA THR A 79 -6.21 14.48 10.48
C THR A 79 -5.77 13.11 9.96
N GLU A 80 -5.92 12.06 10.77
CA GLU A 80 -5.57 10.69 10.38
C GLU A 80 -6.44 10.19 9.22
N ILE A 81 -7.75 10.46 9.24
CA ILE A 81 -8.67 10.15 8.15
C ILE A 81 -8.26 10.86 6.86
N GLN A 82 -7.87 12.14 6.93
CA GLN A 82 -7.40 12.89 5.77
C GLN A 82 -6.11 12.30 5.19
N LEU A 83 -5.16 11.93 6.06
CA LEU A 83 -3.92 11.28 5.65
C LEU A 83 -4.20 9.95 4.95
N LEU A 84 -5.01 9.08 5.55
CA LEU A 84 -5.39 7.79 4.98
C LEU A 84 -6.13 7.96 3.65
N LYS A 85 -6.99 8.98 3.51
CA LYS A 85 -7.68 9.29 2.26
C LYS A 85 -6.70 9.72 1.17
N SER A 86 -5.71 10.54 1.51
CA SER A 86 -4.65 10.94 0.58
C SER A 86 -3.80 9.75 0.13
N GLN A 87 -3.41 8.88 1.06
CA GLN A 87 -2.66 7.66 0.77
C GLN A 87 -3.45 6.70 -0.12
N ASN A 88 -4.74 6.48 0.15
CA ASN A 88 -5.60 5.66 -0.70
C ASN A 88 -5.70 6.22 -2.12
N SER A 89 -5.83 7.55 -2.26
CA SER A 89 -5.84 8.18 -3.59
C SER A 89 -4.51 7.97 -4.33
N ALA A 90 -3.38 8.10 -3.64
CA ALA A 90 -2.06 7.89 -4.23
C ALA A 90 -1.86 6.42 -4.66
N LEU A 91 -2.24 5.47 -3.81
CA LEU A 91 -2.17 4.03 -4.12
C LEU A 91 -3.06 3.67 -5.30
N SER A 92 -4.28 4.21 -5.36
CA SER A 92 -5.19 3.99 -6.48
C SER A 92 -4.61 4.50 -7.80
N ASN A 93 -3.96 5.66 -7.79
CA ASN A 93 -3.31 6.20 -8.99
C ASN A 93 -2.11 5.34 -9.41
N GLN A 94 -1.29 4.90 -8.45
CA GLN A 94 -0.15 4.00 -8.73
C GLN A 94 -0.61 2.66 -9.32
N LEU A 95 -1.71 2.10 -8.82
CA LEU A 95 -2.28 0.87 -9.33
C LEU A 95 -2.73 1.02 -10.79
N GLU A 96 -3.38 2.14 -11.11
CA GLU A 96 -3.81 2.44 -12.48
C GLU A 96 -2.62 2.61 -13.43
N GLU A 97 -1.59 3.35 -13.02
CA GLU A 97 -0.34 3.48 -13.80
C GLU A 97 0.34 2.12 -14.03
N GLN A 98 0.35 1.25 -13.03
CA GLN A 98 0.91 -0.10 -13.17
C GLN A 98 0.10 -0.96 -14.15
N ASN A 99 -1.23 -0.88 -14.11
CA ASN A 99 -2.09 -1.59 -15.06
C ASN A 99 -1.84 -1.14 -16.51
N ILE A 100 -1.69 0.16 -16.74
CA ILE A 100 -1.36 0.72 -18.06
C ILE A 100 -0.02 0.15 -18.54
N ARG A 101 1.01 0.12 -17.68
CA ARG A 101 2.33 -0.43 -18.03
C ARG A 101 2.29 -1.95 -18.29
N LEU A 102 1.51 -2.70 -17.53
CA LEU A 102 1.35 -4.14 -17.74
C LEU A 102 0.70 -4.42 -19.10
N ASN A 103 -0.33 -3.65 -19.45
CA ASN A 103 -0.98 -3.77 -20.75
C ASN A 103 -0.01 -3.44 -21.89
N SER A 104 0.79 -2.37 -21.78
CA SER A 104 1.77 -2.03 -22.82
C SER A 104 2.82 -3.13 -22.99
N ILE A 105 3.36 -3.67 -21.88
CA ILE A 105 4.33 -4.77 -21.92
C ILE A 105 3.72 -6.02 -22.57
N THR A 106 2.45 -6.31 -22.29
CA THR A 106 1.75 -7.47 -22.87
C THR A 106 1.65 -7.32 -24.39
N ILE A 107 1.27 -6.14 -24.89
CA ILE A 107 1.21 -5.85 -26.33
C ILE A 107 2.60 -5.97 -26.98
N GLU A 108 3.63 -5.41 -26.37
CA GLU A 108 5.02 -5.50 -26.88
C GLU A 108 5.53 -6.94 -26.90
N MET A 109 5.17 -7.74 -25.89
CA MET A 109 5.53 -9.14 -25.81
C MET A 109 4.87 -9.95 -26.93
N GLU A 110 3.58 -9.74 -27.19
CA GLU A 110 2.86 -10.39 -28.29
C GLU A 110 3.48 -10.03 -29.65
N ASP A 111 3.79 -8.76 -29.89
CA ASP A 111 4.45 -8.31 -31.12
C ASP A 111 5.84 -8.95 -31.29
N THR A 112 6.64 -8.99 -30.21
CA THR A 112 7.96 -9.64 -30.21
C THR A 112 7.86 -11.14 -30.49
N MET A 113 6.87 -11.80 -29.92
CA MET A 113 6.60 -13.22 -30.12
C MET A 113 6.21 -13.49 -31.58
N ASN A 114 5.33 -12.67 -32.16
CA ASN A 114 4.94 -12.76 -33.56
C ASN A 114 6.12 -12.55 -34.52
N LYS A 115 6.97 -11.54 -34.26
CA LYS A 115 8.21 -11.32 -35.01
C LYS A 115 9.16 -12.50 -34.91
N SER A 116 9.30 -13.09 -33.73
CA SER A 116 10.14 -14.26 -33.50
C SER A 116 9.65 -15.47 -34.28
N TYR A 117 8.34 -15.74 -34.28
CA TYR A 117 7.76 -16.81 -35.09
C TYR A 117 7.93 -16.58 -36.59
N SER A 118 7.70 -15.34 -37.05
CA SER A 118 7.93 -14.97 -38.45
C SER A 118 9.38 -15.18 -38.85
N ALA A 119 10.33 -14.73 -38.01
CA ALA A 119 11.76 -14.91 -38.24
C ALA A 119 12.17 -16.39 -38.28
N LEU A 120 11.63 -17.22 -37.38
CA LEU A 120 11.86 -18.67 -37.39
C LEU A 120 11.31 -19.32 -38.67
N SER A 121 10.10 -18.95 -39.08
CA SER A 121 9.49 -19.42 -40.32
C SER A 121 10.33 -19.03 -41.55
N MET A 122 10.75 -17.77 -41.63
CA MET A 122 11.63 -17.27 -42.70
C MET A 122 13.00 -17.95 -42.68
N ALA A 123 13.59 -18.20 -41.51
CA ALA A 123 14.86 -18.90 -41.38
C ALA A 123 14.75 -20.34 -41.89
N ASN A 124 13.69 -21.05 -41.49
CA ASN A 124 13.41 -22.41 -41.96
C ASN A 124 13.16 -22.46 -43.47
N TYR A 125 12.40 -21.50 -44.00
CA TYR A 125 12.19 -21.35 -45.44
C TYR A 125 13.53 -21.12 -46.14
N ASN A 126 14.31 -20.13 -45.71
CA ASN A 126 15.62 -19.82 -46.30
C ASN A 126 16.58 -21.02 -46.24
N GLU A 127 16.57 -21.79 -45.15
CA GLU A 127 17.35 -23.01 -45.02
C GLU A 127 16.92 -24.07 -46.04
N GLN A 128 15.61 -24.31 -46.20
CA GLN A 128 15.10 -25.25 -47.20
C GLN A 128 15.47 -24.83 -48.63
N TYR A 129 15.36 -23.54 -48.96
CA TYR A 129 15.73 -23.02 -50.28
C TYR A 129 17.23 -23.10 -50.53
N SER A 130 18.04 -22.87 -49.50
CA SER A 130 19.48 -23.12 -49.55
C SER A 130 19.75 -24.60 -49.81
N ARG A 131 19.04 -25.52 -49.16
CA ARG A 131 19.24 -26.97 -49.33
C ARG A 131 18.70 -27.53 -50.66
N LYS A 132 17.68 -26.91 -51.29
CA LYS A 132 17.01 -27.44 -52.50
C LYS A 132 17.97 -27.78 -53.65
N PHE A 133 19.04 -27.03 -53.81
CA PHE A 133 20.05 -27.24 -54.88
C PHE A 133 21.45 -27.52 -54.34
N ASN A 134 21.55 -27.86 -53.05
CA ASN A 134 22.81 -28.16 -52.40
C ASN A 134 22.80 -29.61 -51.94
N ILE A 135 23.71 -30.42 -52.48
CA ILE A 135 23.94 -31.80 -52.07
C ILE A 135 25.05 -31.78 -51.02
N LYS A 136 24.78 -32.36 -49.84
CA LYS A 136 25.77 -32.51 -48.77
C LYS A 136 26.32 -33.93 -48.76
N MET A 137 27.59 -34.09 -49.03
CA MET A 137 28.29 -35.37 -48.95
C MET A 137 28.95 -35.51 -47.59
N VAL A 138 28.64 -36.59 -46.88
CA VAL A 138 29.22 -36.93 -45.58
C VAL A 138 30.24 -38.06 -45.79
N ASN A 139 31.34 -38.05 -45.03
CA ASN A 139 32.42 -39.04 -45.11
C ASN A 139 33.10 -39.12 -46.50
N PHE A 140 33.07 -38.04 -47.28
CA PHE A 140 33.78 -37.96 -48.55
C PHE A 140 35.29 -37.85 -48.29
N GLN A 141 36.03 -38.91 -48.61
CA GLN A 141 37.45 -39.09 -48.26
C GLN A 141 38.29 -37.88 -48.69
N THR A 142 39.27 -37.51 -47.85
CA THR A 142 40.17 -36.38 -48.13
C THR A 142 41.46 -36.89 -48.75
N GLU A 143 41.87 -36.32 -49.87
CA GLU A 143 43.14 -36.61 -50.54
C GLU A 143 44.05 -35.37 -50.55
N ASN A 144 45.36 -35.57 -50.67
CA ASN A 144 46.31 -34.46 -50.86
C ASN A 144 46.16 -33.94 -52.30
N ASP A 145 45.96 -32.63 -52.48
CA ASP A 145 45.67 -31.96 -53.76
C ASP A 145 44.33 -32.39 -54.41
N GLU A 146 43.28 -32.39 -53.59
CA GLU A 146 41.97 -32.91 -53.97
C GLU A 146 41.26 -32.09 -55.09
N ASN A 147 40.97 -32.75 -56.21
CA ASN A 147 40.02 -32.24 -57.20
C ASN A 147 38.58 -32.68 -56.88
N LEU A 148 37.95 -31.99 -55.92
CA LEU A 148 36.60 -32.27 -55.44
C LEU A 148 35.57 -32.47 -56.57
N ARG A 149 35.68 -31.69 -57.65
CA ARG A 149 34.71 -31.71 -58.75
C ARG A 149 34.79 -33.00 -59.56
N GLU A 150 36.00 -33.51 -59.81
CA GLU A 150 36.19 -34.75 -60.56
C GLU A 150 35.87 -35.98 -59.72
N SER A 151 36.29 -35.99 -58.45
CA SER A 151 35.98 -37.06 -57.52
C SER A 151 34.46 -37.19 -57.32
N PHE A 152 33.74 -36.07 -57.20
CA PHE A 152 32.27 -36.09 -57.12
C PHE A 152 31.62 -36.67 -58.38
N LEU A 153 32.04 -36.25 -59.57
CA LEU A 153 31.48 -36.77 -60.84
C LEU A 153 31.72 -38.26 -61.01
N LYS A 154 32.90 -38.73 -60.58
CA LYS A 154 33.23 -40.15 -60.58
C LYS A 154 32.31 -40.92 -59.63
N THR A 155 32.19 -40.48 -58.37
CA THR A 155 31.28 -41.10 -57.37
C THR A 155 29.84 -41.14 -57.87
N VAL A 156 29.32 -40.06 -58.45
CA VAL A 156 27.93 -40.03 -58.95
C VAL A 156 27.73 -40.97 -60.15
N LYS A 157 28.73 -41.10 -61.02
CA LYS A 157 28.65 -42.01 -62.16
C LYS A 157 28.79 -43.48 -61.73
N ASP A 158 29.74 -43.77 -60.86
CA ASP A 158 30.08 -45.14 -60.46
C ASP A 158 29.06 -45.72 -59.48
N ASP A 159 28.58 -44.92 -58.50
CA ASP A 159 27.70 -45.40 -57.43
C ASP A 159 26.21 -45.18 -57.72
N LEU A 160 25.84 -44.17 -58.54
CA LEU A 160 24.44 -43.78 -58.79
C LEU A 160 24.01 -43.90 -60.26
N ASP A 161 24.91 -44.23 -61.18
CA ASP A 161 24.67 -44.32 -62.64
C ASP A 161 24.01 -43.05 -63.24
N LEU A 162 24.29 -41.88 -62.65
CA LEU A 162 23.75 -40.61 -63.12
C LEU A 162 24.77 -39.87 -64.01
N LYS A 163 24.32 -39.44 -65.19
CA LYS A 163 25.12 -38.61 -66.11
C LYS A 163 25.04 -37.14 -65.69
N LEU A 164 25.97 -36.71 -64.84
CA LEU A 164 26.22 -35.31 -64.54
C LEU A 164 27.42 -34.78 -65.33
N GLU A 165 27.34 -33.55 -65.82
CA GLU A 165 28.46 -32.86 -66.45
C GLU A 165 29.11 -31.85 -65.50
N LYS A 166 30.38 -31.49 -65.76
CA LYS A 166 31.07 -30.41 -65.01
C LYS A 166 30.29 -29.08 -65.01
N ARG A 167 29.46 -28.85 -66.04
CA ARG A 167 28.63 -27.65 -66.21
C ARG A 167 27.44 -27.60 -65.25
N ASP A 168 26.99 -28.75 -64.76
CA ASP A 168 25.86 -28.85 -63.83
C ASP A 168 26.25 -28.52 -62.38
N ILE A 169 27.55 -28.39 -62.08
CA ILE A 169 28.10 -28.07 -60.75
C ILE A 169 28.50 -26.60 -60.70
N VAL A 170 27.70 -25.78 -60.03
CA VAL A 170 27.95 -24.34 -59.85
C VAL A 170 29.13 -24.10 -58.92
N ALA A 171 29.13 -24.77 -57.77
CA ALA A 171 30.17 -24.63 -56.76
C ALA A 171 30.34 -25.94 -56.00
N ILE A 172 31.58 -26.23 -55.58
CA ILE A 172 31.89 -27.37 -54.73
C ILE A 172 33.00 -26.99 -53.77
N HIS A 173 32.78 -27.19 -52.48
CA HIS A 173 33.79 -26.92 -51.46
C HIS A 173 33.53 -27.72 -50.18
N ARG A 174 34.60 -27.94 -49.41
CA ARG A 174 34.49 -28.49 -48.05
C ARG A 174 34.01 -27.43 -47.07
N LEU A 175 33.27 -27.85 -46.06
CA LEU A 175 32.91 -27.00 -44.93
C LEU A 175 34.09 -26.86 -43.97
N ARG A 176 34.58 -25.63 -43.76
CA ARG A 176 35.77 -25.34 -42.94
C ARG A 176 35.58 -25.55 -41.43
N SER A 177 34.34 -25.50 -40.94
CA SER A 177 34.03 -25.61 -39.52
C SER A 177 33.38 -26.96 -39.20
N TYR A 178 34.20 -28.00 -39.00
CA TYR A 178 33.74 -29.32 -38.58
C TYR A 178 34.50 -29.79 -37.34
N LYS A 179 33.77 -30.12 -36.26
CA LYS A 179 34.33 -30.29 -34.92
C LYS A 179 35.15 -31.58 -34.74
N SER A 180 34.88 -32.64 -35.50
CA SER A 180 35.63 -33.90 -35.47
C SER A 180 35.26 -34.78 -36.67
N GLY A 181 36.24 -35.39 -37.34
CA GLY A 181 36.07 -36.25 -38.52
C GLY A 181 36.30 -35.55 -39.87
N VAL A 182 36.05 -36.27 -40.97
CA VAL A 182 36.25 -35.75 -42.33
C VAL A 182 35.20 -34.65 -42.63
N PRO A 183 35.62 -33.40 -42.94
CA PRO A 183 34.67 -32.33 -43.18
C PRO A 183 33.78 -32.62 -44.39
N PRO A 184 32.45 -32.42 -44.28
CA PRO A 184 31.53 -32.68 -45.38
C PRO A 184 31.76 -31.72 -46.56
N VAL A 185 31.46 -32.21 -47.77
CA VAL A 185 31.49 -31.42 -49.01
C VAL A 185 30.08 -30.94 -49.31
N ILE A 186 29.93 -29.66 -49.65
CA ILE A 186 28.69 -29.13 -50.23
C ILE A 186 28.90 -28.93 -51.73
N VAL A 187 27.99 -29.51 -52.51
CA VAL A 187 27.93 -29.36 -53.97
C VAL A 187 26.66 -28.59 -54.31
N LYS A 188 26.82 -27.41 -54.92
CA LYS A 188 25.71 -26.64 -55.48
C LYS A 188 25.48 -27.05 -56.93
N VAL A 189 24.31 -27.59 -57.23
CA VAL A 189 23.92 -27.97 -58.59
C VAL A 189 23.07 -26.89 -59.25
N VAL A 190 23.10 -26.84 -60.59
CA VAL A 190 22.23 -25.94 -61.36
C VAL A 190 20.76 -26.38 -61.18
N ASN A 191 19.85 -25.41 -61.03
CA ASN A 191 18.42 -25.66 -60.92
C ASN A 191 17.89 -26.41 -62.15
N SER A 192 17.44 -27.65 -61.95
CA SER A 192 16.93 -28.54 -62.99
C SER A 192 15.41 -28.54 -63.14
N GLU A 193 14.66 -27.66 -62.47
CA GLU A 193 13.20 -27.57 -62.68
C GLU A 193 12.83 -27.10 -64.10
N GLY A 194 13.74 -26.43 -64.82
CA GLY A 194 13.60 -26.13 -66.25
C GLY A 194 13.94 -27.30 -67.19
N LYS A 195 14.45 -28.42 -66.68
CA LYS A 195 14.83 -29.64 -67.44
C LYS A 195 13.93 -30.85 -67.11
N LYS A 196 12.71 -30.63 -66.61
CA LYS A 196 11.70 -31.71 -66.45
C LYS A 196 11.05 -32.15 -67.78
N GLN A 197 11.35 -31.50 -68.89
CA GLN A 197 11.01 -31.99 -70.24
C GLN A 197 12.25 -32.58 -70.88
N GLN A 198 12.43 -33.89 -70.71
CA GLN A 198 13.16 -34.86 -71.55
C GLN A 198 13.59 -36.05 -70.67
N LEU A 199 12.61 -36.67 -70.05
CA LEU A 199 12.61 -38.10 -69.72
C LEU A 199 11.27 -38.66 -70.19
#